data_AF-A0A7Y9W108-F1
#
_entry.id   AF-A0A7Y9W108-F1
#
_cell.length_a   1.000
_cell.length_b   1.000
_cell.length_c   1.000
_cell.angle_alpha   90.00
_cell.angle_beta   90.00
_cell.angle_gamma   90.00
#
_symmetry.space_group_name_H-M   'P 1'
#
loop_
_entity.id
_entity.type
_entity.pdbx_description
1 polymer ?
#
loop_
_entity_poly.entity_id
_entity_poly.type
_entity_poly.pdbx_seq_one_letter_code
_entity_poly.pdbx_strand_id
1 'polypeptide(L)'
;MDEYVSEPTLIPEMPDLFEGLELNVDYEITFKDSEVFGGRLSLDVNEGRWEASIYSMKLGRRRTFQPDEVLSVTKFGVGLIWSLGEFL
;
A
#
# COMPACT_ATOMS: atom_id res chain seq x y z
N MET A 1 -23.92 -27.81 24.62
CA MET A 1 -23.71 -27.84 23.16
C MET A 1 -23.57 -26.38 22.81
N ASP A 2 -22.34 -25.90 22.89
CA ASP A 2 -22.03 -24.48 22.86
C ASP A 2 -21.88 -24.09 21.39
N GLU A 3 -22.87 -23.34 20.93
CA GLU A 3 -22.95 -22.78 19.58
C GLU A 3 -21.91 -21.67 19.50
N TYR A 4 -20.75 -21.96 18.91
CA TYR A 4 -19.76 -20.94 18.55
C TYR A 4 -20.35 -20.10 17.41
N VAL A 5 -21.17 -19.12 17.76
CA VAL A 5 -21.49 -18.01 16.86
C VAL A 5 -20.18 -17.26 16.65
N SER A 6 -19.52 -17.52 15.53
CA SER A 6 -18.48 -16.63 15.04
C SER A 6 -19.19 -15.31 14.76
N GLU A 7 -18.99 -14.33 15.64
CA GLU A 7 -19.41 -12.97 15.37
C GLU A 7 -18.89 -12.61 13.97
N PRO A 8 -19.73 -12.12 13.04
CA PRO A 8 -19.24 -11.68 11.76
C PRO A 8 -18.22 -10.59 12.06
N THR A 9 -16.94 -10.86 11.83
CA THR A 9 -15.89 -9.86 11.91
C THR A 9 -16.31 -8.74 10.98
N LEU A 10 -16.87 -7.66 11.54
CA LEU A 10 -17.39 -6.53 10.78
C LEU A 10 -16.18 -5.89 10.10
N ILE A 11 -16.06 -6.13 8.79
CA ILE A 11 -15.04 -5.48 7.98
C ILE A 11 -15.42 -3.99 7.94
N PRO A 12 -14.57 -3.09 8.45
CA PRO A 12 -14.82 -1.66 8.39
C PRO A 12 -14.92 -1.19 6.93
N GLU A 13 -15.58 -0.07 6.69
CA GLU A 13 -15.63 0.54 5.36
C GLU A 13 -14.21 0.85 4.84
N MET A 14 -13.95 0.57 3.57
CA MET A 14 -12.65 0.79 2.97
C MET A 14 -12.37 2.31 2.87
N PRO A 15 -11.19 2.79 3.31
CA PRO A 15 -10.81 4.19 3.14
C PRO A 15 -10.78 4.59 1.66
N ASP A 16 -11.22 5.80 1.34
CA ASP A 16 -11.14 6.36 -0.03
C ASP A 16 -9.74 6.27 -0.64
N LEU A 17 -8.71 6.40 0.22
CA LEU A 17 -7.31 6.26 -0.17
C LEU A 17 -7.02 4.91 -0.83
N PHE A 18 -7.69 3.85 -0.37
CA PHE A 18 -7.48 2.47 -0.82
C PHE A 18 -8.45 2.06 -1.93
N GLU A 19 -9.65 2.65 -1.98
CA GLU A 19 -10.69 2.30 -2.95
C GLU A 19 -10.22 2.42 -4.41
N GLY A 20 -9.37 3.41 -4.71
CA GLY A 20 -8.83 3.65 -6.05
C GLY A 20 -7.53 2.91 -6.38
N LEU A 21 -7.01 2.07 -5.47
CA LEU A 21 -5.71 1.41 -5.69
C LEU A 21 -5.87 0.13 -6.51
N GLU A 22 -5.15 0.07 -7.62
CA GLU A 22 -5.10 -1.09 -8.49
C GLU A 22 -4.13 -2.14 -7.94
N LEU A 23 -4.61 -3.38 -7.87
CA LEU A 23 -3.76 -4.52 -7.51
C LEU A 23 -2.68 -4.73 -8.58
N ASN A 24 -1.50 -5.17 -8.15
CA ASN A 24 -0.32 -5.42 -9.00
C ASN A 24 0.31 -4.19 -9.66
N VAL A 25 -0.05 -2.99 -9.22
CA VAL A 25 0.63 -1.76 -9.62
C VAL A 25 1.65 -1.35 -8.57
N ASP A 26 2.80 -0.84 -9.02
CA ASP A 26 3.76 -0.19 -8.15
C ASP A 26 3.30 1.24 -7.84
N TYR A 27 3.33 1.59 -6.56
CA TYR A 27 2.97 2.90 -6.06
C TYR A 27 4.17 3.52 -5.37
N GLU A 28 4.23 4.85 -5.41
CA GLU A 28 5.10 5.64 -4.55
C GLU A 28 4.24 6.32 -3.49
N ILE A 29 4.55 6.04 -2.22
CA ILE A 29 3.86 6.59 -1.07
C ILE A 29 4.81 7.54 -0.36
N THR A 30 4.35 8.77 -0.19
CA THR A 30 4.98 9.76 0.68
C THR A 30 4.25 9.75 2.01
N PHE A 31 4.98 9.49 3.09
CA PHE A 31 4.47 9.51 4.45
C PHE A 31 4.57 10.90 5.07
N LYS A 32 3.75 11.16 6.09
CA LYS A 32 3.81 12.40 6.88
C LYS A 32 5.17 12.64 7.54
N ASP A 33 5.91 11.58 7.84
CA ASP A 33 7.30 11.64 8.36
C ASP A 33 8.34 11.99 7.27
N SER A 34 7.91 12.39 6.07
CA SER A 34 8.76 12.66 4.90
C SER A 34 9.50 11.44 4.34
N GLU A 35 9.26 10.24 4.84
CA GLU A 35 9.73 9.01 4.20
C GLU A 35 8.96 8.73 2.91
N VAL A 36 9.67 8.21 1.91
CA VAL A 36 9.09 7.81 0.63
C VAL A 36 9.38 6.35 0.38
N PHE A 37 8.33 5.57 0.08
CA PHE A 37 8.45 4.16 -0.29
C PHE A 37 7.85 3.94 -1.67
N GLY A 38 8.64 3.36 -2.56
CA GLY A 38 8.17 2.90 -3.87
C GLY A 38 8.11 1.38 -3.92
N GLY A 39 6.97 0.82 -4.31
CA GLY A 39 6.79 -0.62 -4.52
C GLY A 39 5.33 -1.06 -4.54
N ARG A 40 5.12 -2.37 -4.39
CA ARG A 40 3.78 -2.97 -4.47
C ARG A 40 3.04 -2.88 -3.14
N LEU A 41 1.76 -2.51 -3.23
CA LEU A 41 0.86 -2.43 -2.09
C LEU A 41 0.14 -3.75 -1.80
N SER A 42 -0.17 -3.96 -0.54
CA SER A 42 -1.00 -5.05 -0.04
C SER A 42 -1.91 -4.47 1.05
N LEU A 43 -3.22 -4.67 0.92
CA LEU A 43 -4.22 -4.17 1.85
C LEU A 43 -4.64 -5.32 2.78
N ASP A 44 -4.79 -5.02 4.06
CA ASP A 44 -5.20 -5.98 5.10
C ASP A 44 -6.15 -5.31 6.11
N VAL A 45 -6.92 -6.09 6.84
CA VAL A 45 -7.79 -5.60 7.91
C VAL A 45 -7.38 -6.28 9.20
N ASN A 46 -6.79 -5.50 10.10
CA ASN A 46 -6.27 -5.98 11.37
C ASN A 46 -7.06 -5.35 12.53
N GLU A 47 -7.60 -6.19 13.41
CA GLU A 47 -8.41 -5.78 14.58
C GLU A 47 -9.51 -4.74 14.25
N GLY A 48 -10.14 -4.87 13.08
CA GLY A 48 -11.19 -3.95 12.62
C GLY A 48 -10.68 -2.59 12.13
N ARG A 49 -9.41 -2.50 11.74
CA ARG A 49 -8.80 -1.32 11.11
C ARG A 49 -8.12 -1.70 9.80
N TRP A 50 -8.25 -0.85 8.80
CA TRP A 50 -7.57 -1.03 7.52
C TRP A 50 -6.09 -0.69 7.64
N GLU A 51 -5.24 -1.62 7.26
CA GLU A 51 -3.80 -1.43 7.15
C GLU A 51 -3.36 -1.62 5.69
N ALA A 52 -2.34 -0.89 5.28
CA ALA A 52 -1.66 -1.12 4.02
C ALA A 52 -0.19 -1.43 4.28
N SER A 53 0.37 -2.33 3.48
CA SER A 53 1.78 -2.65 3.50
C SER A 53 2.39 -2.38 2.14
N ILE A 54 3.51 -1.65 2.11
CA ILE A 54 4.30 -1.43 0.91
C ILE A 54 5.63 -2.17 1.03
N TYR A 55 5.92 -3.03 0.06
CA TYR A 55 7.24 -3.65 -0.06
C TYR A 55 8.08 -2.88 -1.05
N SER A 56 9.11 -2.19 -0.56
CA SER A 56 10.03 -1.48 -1.44
C SER A 56 11.11 -2.41 -1.95
N MET A 57 11.10 -2.67 -3.27
CA MET A 57 12.17 -3.42 -3.92
C MET A 57 13.52 -2.68 -3.88
N LYS A 58 13.50 -1.33 -3.89
CA LYS A 58 14.71 -0.51 -3.79
C LYS A 58 15.38 -0.61 -2.41
N LEU A 59 14.57 -0.60 -1.35
CA LEU A 59 15.07 -0.61 0.03
C LEU A 59 15.15 -2.03 0.63
N GLY A 60 14.59 -3.04 -0.05
CA GLY A 60 14.54 -4.43 0.43
C GLY A 60 13.76 -4.60 1.74
N ARG A 61 12.85 -3.67 2.06
CA ARG A 61 12.09 -3.66 3.32
C ARG A 61 10.60 -3.44 3.08
N ARG A 62 9.78 -4.05 3.95
CA ARG A 62 8.34 -3.83 4.03
C ARG A 62 8.03 -2.81 5.11
N ARG A 63 7.10 -1.90 4.83
CA ARG A 63 6.50 -1.02 5.85
C ARG A 63 5.00 -1.21 5.83
N THR A 64 4.43 -1.43 7.01
CA THR A 64 2.98 -1.40 7.25
C THR A 64 2.62 -0.02 7.78
N PHE A 65 1.47 0.50 7.37
CA PHE A 65 1.01 1.84 7.68
C PHE A 65 -0.52 1.93 7.62
N GLN A 66 -1.06 2.89 8.36
CA GLN A 66 -2.45 3.29 8.32
C GLN A 66 -2.67 4.34 7.22
N PRO A 67 -3.88 4.45 6.64
CA PRO A 67 -4.17 5.44 5.61
C PRO A 67 -3.92 6.88 6.07
N ASP A 68 -4.08 7.18 7.36
CA ASP A 68 -3.84 8.52 7.89
C ASP A 68 -2.36 8.89 7.92
N GLU A 69 -1.44 7.93 7.95
CA GLU A 69 0.01 8.20 7.94
C GLU A 69 0.51 8.65 6.57
N VAL A 70 -0.32 8.49 5.54
CA VAL A 70 0.00 8.80 4.15
C VAL A 70 -0.30 10.27 3.85
N LEU A 71 0.68 10.92 3.25
CA LEU A 71 0.56 12.30 2.77
C LEU A 71 0.16 12.34 1.29
N SER A 72 0.71 11.42 0.48
CA SER A 72 0.36 11.30 -0.94
C SER A 72 0.64 9.88 -1.45
N VAL A 73 -0.19 9.42 -2.39
CA VAL A 73 -0.01 8.17 -3.14
C VAL A 73 0.05 8.53 -4.62
N THR A 74 1.15 8.15 -5.27
CA THR A 74 1.35 8.35 -6.70
C THR A 74 1.50 7.00 -7.38
N LYS A 75 0.68 6.76 -8.41
CA LYS A 75 0.80 5.55 -9.24
C LYS A 75 2.15 5.60 -9.98
N PHE A 76 3.03 4.64 -9.69
CA PHE A 76 4.25 4.43 -10.46
C PHE A 76 3.83 3.69 -11.74
N GLY A 77 3.28 4.43 -12.70
CA GLY A 77 3.07 3.92 -14.04
C GLY A 77 4.44 3.48 -14.55
N VAL A 78 4.59 2.18 -14.86
CA VAL A 78 5.73 1.56 -15.57
C VAL A 78 6.75 2.60 -15.99
N GLY A 79 7.82 2.71 -15.21
CA GLY A 79 8.95 3.52 -15.60
C GLY A 79 9.29 3.13 -17.03
N LEU A 80 9.04 4.05 -17.95
CA LEU A 80 9.74 4.14 -19.21
C LEU A 80 11.19 3.88 -18.85
N ILE A 81 11.68 2.72 -19.28
CA ILE A 81 13.09 2.44 -19.42
C ILE A 81 13.69 3.66 -20.13
N TRP A 82 14.24 4.59 -19.36
CA TRP A 82 15.27 5.49 -19.86
C TRP A 82 16.52 4.63 -20.03
N SER A 83 16.49 3.72 -21.01
CA SER A 83 17.68 3.33 -21.71
C SER A 83 18.04 4.50 -22.62
N LEU A 84 18.48 5.62 -22.02
CA LEU A 84 19.32 6.57 -22.74
C LEU A 84 20.68 5.88 -22.85
N GLY A 85 20.75 4.88 -23.72
CA GLY A 85 21.99 4.27 -24.14
C GLY A 85 22.87 5.37 -24.68
N GLU A 86 23.99 5.56 -23.98
CA GLU A 86 25.21 6.23 -24.38
C GLU A 86 25.29 6.54 -25.89
N PHE A 87 25.13 7.82 -26.24
CA PHE A 87 25.76 8.36 -27.45
C PHE A 87 27.16 8.82 -27.05
N LEU A 88 28.17 8.00 -27.33
CA LEU A 88 29.57 8.38 -27.48
C LEU A 88 30.20 7.54 -28.59
#